data_AF-A0A929J4H1-F1
#
_entry.id   AF-A0A929J4H1-F1
#
_cell.length_a   1.000
_cell.length_b   1.000
_cell.length_c   1.000
_cell.angle_alpha   90.00
_cell.angle_beta   90.00
_cell.angle_gamma   90.00
#
_symmetry.space_group_name_H-M   'P 1'
#
loop_
_entity.id
_entity.type
_entity.pdbx_description
1 polymer ?
#
loop_
_entity_poly.entity_id
_entity_poly.type
_entity_poly.pdbx_seq_one_letter_code
_entity_poly.pdbx_strand_id
1 'polypeptide(L)'
;INYDEVNVRVVVPQNAIGLVRQNVEQVEVRFVGQIDQPYKTTISREIPAATYKLPSKALAQQGGGVIQTDPFDTEGVKTRDQYFQFEVAMPENITASHVGQRVYVKFSHGSETLALQWYRAFEELFLNELGKV
;
A
#
# COMPACT_ATOMS: atom_id res chain seq x y z
N ILE A 1 -15.39 19.01 11.85
CA ILE A 1 -14.69 17.89 11.18
C ILE A 1 -15.56 17.55 9.99
N ASN A 2 -15.09 17.80 8.77
CA ASN A 2 -15.86 17.51 7.56
C ASN A 2 -15.77 16.00 7.32
N TYR A 3 -16.90 15.29 7.34
CA TYR A 3 -16.93 13.82 7.27
C TYR A 3 -16.97 13.29 5.82
N ASP A 4 -16.95 14.18 4.82
CA ASP A 4 -16.98 13.86 3.39
C ASP A 4 -15.64 13.36 2.81
N GLU A 5 -14.55 13.30 3.59
CA GLU A 5 -13.21 12.90 3.10
C GLU A 5 -12.53 11.84 4.00
N VAL A 6 -13.30 10.94 4.62
CA VAL A 6 -12.70 9.79 5.32
C VAL A 6 -12.16 8.82 4.26
N ASN A 7 -10.89 8.99 3.90
CA ASN A 7 -10.19 8.10 2.98
C ASN A 7 -9.18 7.21 3.74
N VAL A 8 -9.05 5.98 3.28
CA VAL A 8 -8.03 5.06 3.76
C VAL A 8 -6.73 5.36 3.02
N ARG A 9 -5.68 5.74 3.75
CA ARG A 9 -4.37 5.99 3.15
C ARG A 9 -3.48 4.76 3.24
N VAL A 10 -3.04 4.29 2.08
CA VAL A 10 -2.24 3.07 1.89
C VAL A 10 -0.85 3.46 1.41
N VAL A 11 0.17 2.76 1.91
CA VAL A 11 1.55 2.91 1.44
C VAL A 11 1.97 1.68 0.65
N VAL A 12 2.61 1.90 -0.50
CA VAL A 12 3.07 0.85 -1.42
C VAL A 12 4.57 1.05 -1.66
N PRO A 13 5.41 0.02 -1.49
CA PRO A 13 6.84 0.14 -1.74
C PRO A 13 7.13 0.34 -3.23
N GLN A 14 8.23 1.01 -3.55
CA GLN A 14 8.60 1.36 -4.93
C GLN A 14 8.70 0.15 -5.87
N ASN A 15 9.14 -1.01 -5.40
CA ASN A 15 9.22 -2.22 -6.24
C ASN A 15 7.84 -2.80 -6.61
N ALA A 16 6.78 -2.46 -5.87
CA ALA A 16 5.43 -2.94 -6.13
C ALA A 16 4.55 -1.91 -6.87
N ILE A 17 5.04 -0.68 -7.07
CA ILE A 17 4.23 0.41 -7.66
C ILE A 17 3.78 0.11 -9.09
N GLY A 18 4.62 -0.58 -9.86
CA GLY A 18 4.31 -0.96 -11.23
C GLY A 18 3.08 -1.84 -11.32
N LEU A 19 2.89 -2.76 -10.35
CA LEU A 19 1.72 -3.62 -10.28
C LEU A 19 0.46 -2.82 -9.93
N VAL A 20 0.52 -1.99 -8.88
CA VAL A 20 -0.63 -1.19 -8.43
C VAL A 20 -1.10 -0.17 -9.48
N ARG A 21 -0.19 0.30 -10.34
CA ARG A 21 -0.55 1.19 -11.47
C ARG A 21 -1.12 0.45 -12.69
N GLN A 22 -0.92 -0.86 -12.80
CA GLN A 22 -1.35 -1.65 -13.94
C GLN A 22 -2.63 -2.41 -13.62
N ASN A 23 -3.77 -2.00 -14.21
CA ASN A 23 -5.02 -2.76 -14.24
C ASN A 23 -5.40 -3.46 -12.90
N VAL A 24 -5.60 -2.66 -11.84
CA VAL A 24 -6.23 -3.15 -10.61
C VAL A 24 -7.71 -3.42 -10.89
N GLU A 25 -8.10 -4.69 -10.90
CA GLU A 25 -9.50 -5.10 -11.10
C GLU A 25 -10.33 -4.97 -9.83
N GLN A 26 -9.74 -5.24 -8.66
CA GLN A 26 -10.45 -5.21 -7.38
C GLN A 26 -9.53 -4.83 -6.22
N VAL A 27 -10.01 -3.92 -5.35
CA VAL A 27 -9.36 -3.60 -4.06
C VAL A 27 -10.19 -4.18 -2.92
N GLU A 28 -9.52 -4.87 -1.99
CA GLU A 28 -10.12 -5.31 -0.73
C GLU A 28 -9.41 -4.65 0.45
N VAL A 29 -10.18 -4.20 1.43
CA VAL A 29 -9.69 -3.66 2.70
C VAL A 29 -10.12 -4.59 3.82
N ARG A 30 -9.21 -4.86 4.76
CA ARG A 30 -9.45 -5.65 5.98
C ARG A 30 -8.93 -4.88 7.18
N PHE A 31 -9.76 -4.71 8.20
CA PHE A 31 -9.36 -4.01 9.42
C PHE A 31 -8.59 -4.96 10.33
N VAL A 32 -7.61 -4.45 11.08
CA VAL A 32 -6.79 -5.31 11.97
C VAL A 32 -7.66 -6.09 12.98
N GLY A 33 -8.79 -5.55 13.42
CA GLY A 33 -9.73 -6.23 14.31
C GLY A 33 -10.75 -7.16 13.63
N GLN A 34 -10.83 -7.17 12.30
CA GLN A 34 -11.82 -7.91 11.50
C GLN A 34 -11.15 -8.43 10.21
N ILE A 35 -10.08 -9.20 10.37
CA ILE A 35 -9.27 -9.65 9.23
C ILE A 35 -10.00 -10.70 8.36
N ASP A 36 -10.98 -11.37 8.96
CA ASP A 36 -11.88 -12.35 8.34
C ASP A 36 -12.96 -11.72 7.46
N GLN A 37 -13.18 -10.41 7.57
CA GLN A 37 -14.19 -9.67 6.83
C GLN A 37 -13.56 -8.73 5.78
N PRO A 38 -13.39 -9.18 4.51
CA PRO A 38 -12.93 -8.32 3.44
C PRO A 38 -14.04 -7.38 2.95
N TYR A 39 -13.71 -6.10 2.84
CA TYR A 39 -14.58 -5.08 2.26
C TYR A 39 -14.06 -4.69 0.87
N LYS A 40 -14.92 -4.83 -0.14
CA LYS A 40 -14.59 -4.40 -1.51
C LYS A 40 -14.66 -2.88 -1.60
N THR A 41 -13.69 -2.31 -2.29
CA THR A 41 -13.59 -0.86 -2.52
C THR A 41 -12.76 -0.57 -3.78
N THR A 42 -12.51 0.70 -4.06
CA THR A 42 -11.77 1.21 -5.21
C THR A 42 -10.70 2.21 -4.79
N ILE A 43 -9.68 2.38 -5.64
CA ILE A 43 -8.69 3.45 -5.47
C ILE A 43 -9.40 4.77 -5.79
N SER A 44 -9.41 5.70 -4.83
CA SER A 44 -9.98 7.03 -5.05
C SER A 44 -8.96 7.99 -5.66
N ARG A 45 -7.69 7.89 -5.24
CA ARG A 45 -6.63 8.78 -5.73
C ARG A 45 -5.24 8.17 -5.55
N GLU A 46 -4.37 8.40 -6.53
CA GLU A 46 -2.93 8.20 -6.39
C GLU A 46 -2.24 9.51 -5.97
N ILE A 47 -1.27 9.41 -5.06
CA ILE A 47 -0.32 10.49 -4.77
C ILE A 47 0.99 10.16 -5.49
N PRO A 48 1.30 10.83 -6.62
CA PRO A 48 2.33 10.38 -7.55
C PRO A 48 3.78 10.51 -7.04
N ALA A 49 3.99 11.23 -5.93
CA ALA A 49 5.31 11.44 -5.35
C ALA A 49 5.63 10.37 -4.29
N ALA A 50 6.66 9.57 -4.54
CA ALA A 50 7.22 8.69 -3.52
C ALA A 50 7.86 9.52 -2.40
N THR A 51 7.64 9.12 -1.16
CA THR A 51 8.11 9.85 0.01
C THR A 51 8.76 8.93 1.03
N TYR A 52 9.71 9.49 1.78
CA TYR A 52 10.32 8.86 2.95
C TYR A 52 9.49 9.07 4.22
N LYS A 53 8.29 9.66 4.14
CA LYS A 53 7.45 9.96 5.31
C LYS A 53 6.14 9.19 5.25
N LEU A 54 5.89 8.36 6.26
CA LEU A 54 4.63 7.64 6.41
C LEU A 54 3.50 8.60 6.80
N PRO A 55 2.26 8.34 6.35
CA PRO A 55 1.10 9.15 6.71
C PRO A 55 0.66 8.97 8.16
N SER A 56 1.07 7.88 8.82
CA SER A 56 0.76 7.60 10.23
C SER A 56 1.81 6.69 10.85
N LYS A 57 2.11 6.95 12.13
CA LYS A 57 3.00 6.11 12.95
C LYS A 57 2.49 4.68 13.10
N ALA A 58 1.17 4.44 12.96
CA ALA A 58 0.57 3.11 13.02
C ALA A 58 1.06 2.13 11.92
N LEU A 59 1.70 2.66 10.87
CA LEU A 59 2.32 1.89 9.80
C LEU A 59 3.78 1.50 10.12
N ALA A 60 4.43 2.27 11.00
CA ALA A 60 5.80 2.04 11.44
C ALA A 60 5.88 0.92 12.49
N GLN A 61 6.98 0.17 12.53
CA GLN A 61 7.21 -0.88 13.53
C GLN A 61 7.10 -0.36 14.97
N GLN A 62 7.60 0.85 15.23
CA GLN A 62 7.47 1.51 16.55
C GLN A 62 6.01 1.82 16.93
N GLY A 63 5.12 1.97 15.96
CA GLY A 63 3.68 2.11 16.17
C GLY A 63 2.89 0.80 15.98
N GLY A 64 3.58 -0.34 16.00
CA GLY A 64 2.98 -1.69 15.87
C GLY A 64 2.78 -2.15 14.43
N GLY A 65 3.27 -1.41 13.44
CA GLY A 65 3.29 -1.74 12.01
C GLY A 65 4.45 -2.64 11.61
N VAL A 66 4.70 -2.71 10.30
CA VAL A 66 5.74 -3.59 9.72
C VAL A 66 6.88 -2.81 9.09
N ILE A 67 6.70 -1.51 8.84
CA ILE A 67 7.65 -0.68 8.12
C ILE A 67 8.73 -0.17 9.08
N GLN A 68 9.99 -0.38 8.72
CA GLN A 68 11.12 0.13 9.48
C GLN A 68 11.26 1.64 9.26
N THR A 69 11.35 2.37 10.37
CA THR A 69 11.62 3.81 10.39
C THR A 69 12.99 4.09 11.00
N ASP A 70 13.51 5.29 10.75
CA ASP A 70 14.74 5.76 11.37
C ASP A 70 14.59 5.78 12.90
N PRO A 71 15.44 5.07 13.66
CA PRO A 71 15.34 5.03 15.12
C PRO A 71 15.65 6.38 15.79
N PHE A 72 16.30 7.31 15.08
CA PHE A 72 16.62 8.65 15.57
C PHE A 72 15.56 9.69 15.17
N ASP A 73 14.54 9.31 14.39
CA ASP A 73 13.43 10.19 14.07
C ASP A 73 12.46 10.31 15.25
N THR A 74 12.39 11.51 15.83
CA THR A 74 11.50 11.82 16.97
C THR A 74 10.02 11.62 16.63
N GLU A 75 9.63 11.84 15.37
CA GLU A 75 8.24 11.63 14.93
C GLU A 75 7.94 10.13 14.69
N GLY A 76 8.97 9.32 14.39
CA GLY A 76 8.86 7.88 14.14
C GLY A 76 8.09 7.53 12.86
N VAL A 77 8.18 8.38 11.83
CA VAL A 77 7.46 8.22 10.55
C VAL A 77 8.39 8.30 9.34
N LYS A 78 9.65 8.68 9.54
CA LYS A 78 10.66 8.72 8.49
C LYS A 78 11.18 7.32 8.20
N THR A 79 11.04 6.86 6.96
CA THR A 79 11.48 5.55 6.47
C THR A 79 12.84 5.64 5.81
N ARG A 80 13.52 4.50 5.70
CA ARG A 80 14.76 4.37 4.93
C ARG A 80 14.49 4.27 3.43
N ASP A 81 13.41 3.60 3.06
CA ASP A 81 12.97 3.42 1.68
C ASP A 81 11.85 4.39 1.31
N GLN A 82 11.66 4.64 0.01
CA GLN A 82 10.56 5.46 -0.48
C GLN A 82 9.27 4.63 -0.65
N TYR A 83 8.15 5.23 -0.24
CA TYR A 83 6.82 4.65 -0.41
C TYR A 83 5.94 5.59 -1.22
N PHE A 84 5.16 5.00 -2.12
CA PHE A 84 4.05 5.69 -2.79
C PHE A 84 2.81 5.63 -1.91
N GLN A 85 1.96 6.65 -2.02
CA GLN A 85 0.74 6.73 -1.24
C GLN A 85 -0.48 6.68 -2.16
N PHE A 86 -1.47 5.92 -1.74
CA PHE A 86 -2.76 5.82 -2.40
C PHE A 86 -3.86 6.13 -1.38
N GLU A 87 -4.90 6.77 -1.85
CA GLU A 87 -6.15 6.89 -1.14
C GLU A 87 -7.12 5.87 -1.73
N VAL A 88 -7.77 5.14 -0.83
CA VAL A 88 -8.78 4.13 -1.13
C VAL A 88 -10.08 4.61 -0.52
N ALA A 89 -11.17 4.49 -1.27
CA ALA A 89 -12.49 4.89 -0.79
C ALA A 89 -12.88 4.08 0.45
N MET A 90 -13.54 4.73 1.41
CA MET A 90 -14.09 4.03 2.56
C MET A 90 -15.26 3.14 2.10
N PRO A 91 -15.31 1.86 2.51
CA PRO A 91 -16.45 1.01 2.20
C PRO A 91 -17.75 1.56 2.81
N GLU A 92 -18.84 1.55 2.06
CA GLU A 92 -20.13 2.18 2.42
C GLU A 92 -20.74 1.66 3.75
N ASN A 93 -20.35 0.46 4.18
CA ASN A 93 -20.90 -0.21 5.36
C ASN A 93 -20.07 -0.01 6.66
N ILE A 94 -19.12 0.93 6.68
CA ILE A 94 -18.22 1.12 7.83
C ILE A 94 -18.39 2.48 8.47
N THR A 95 -18.72 2.46 9.77
CA THR A 95 -18.89 3.67 10.57
C THR A 95 -17.54 4.32 10.91
N ALA A 96 -17.51 5.64 11.08
CA ALA A 96 -16.33 6.44 11.45
C ALA A 96 -15.57 6.01 12.74
N SER A 97 -16.05 4.99 13.46
CA SER A 97 -15.37 4.39 14.62
C SER A 97 -14.03 3.71 14.29
N HIS A 98 -13.67 3.58 13.02
CA HIS A 98 -12.42 2.94 12.56
C HIS A 98 -11.33 3.94 12.13
N VAL A 99 -11.54 5.25 12.30
CA VAL A 99 -10.54 6.27 11.95
C VAL A 99 -9.29 6.08 12.83
N GLY A 100 -8.11 6.12 12.19
CA GLY A 100 -6.82 5.92 12.86
C GLY A 100 -6.41 4.47 13.06
N GLN A 101 -7.28 3.50 12.72
CA GLN A 101 -6.91 2.09 12.71
C GLN A 101 -6.05 1.76 11.49
N ARG A 102 -5.15 0.79 11.66
CA ARG A 102 -4.45 0.20 10.53
C ARG A 102 -5.38 -0.77 9.80
N VAL A 103 -5.23 -0.83 8.49
CA VAL A 103 -5.89 -1.80 7.64
C VAL A 103 -4.88 -2.53 6.76
N TYR A 104 -5.25 -3.73 6.33
CA TYR A 104 -4.59 -4.46 5.26
C TYR A 104 -5.35 -4.22 3.97
N VAL A 105 -4.63 -3.93 2.89
CA VAL A 105 -5.21 -3.69 1.57
C VAL A 105 -4.64 -4.69 0.59
N LYS A 106 -5.52 -5.35 -0.17
CA LYS A 106 -5.16 -6.30 -1.22
C LYS A 106 -5.60 -5.72 -2.57
N PHE A 107 -4.63 -5.43 -3.43
CA PHE A 107 -4.86 -5.07 -4.83
C PHE A 107 -4.86 -6.35 -5.67
N SER A 108 -5.96 -6.62 -6.37
CA SER A 108 -6.13 -7.79 -7.24
C SER A 108 -6.12 -7.34 -8.70
N HIS A 109 -5.34 -8.00 -9.53
CA HIS A 109 -5.06 -7.61 -10.93
C HIS A 109 -5.61 -8.63 -11.94
N GLY A 110 -6.60 -9.43 -11.51
CA GLY A 110 -7.12 -10.55 -12.29
C GLY A 110 -6.19 -11.76 -12.35
N SER A 111 -6.59 -12.76 -13.13
CA SER A 111 -5.73 -13.90 -13.47
C SER A 111 -4.80 -13.51 -14.61
N GLU A 112 -3.69 -12.84 -14.29
CA GLU A 112 -2.59 -12.73 -15.24
C GLU A 112 -2.08 -14.15 -15.52
N THR A 113 -2.11 -14.62 -16.78
CA THR A 113 -1.69 -15.99 -17.11
C THR A 113 -0.28 -16.23 -16.58
N LEU A 114 -0.02 -17.43 -16.05
CA LEU A 114 1.27 -17.79 -15.44
C LEU A 114 2.46 -17.40 -16.35
N ALA A 115 2.29 -17.46 -17.68
CA ALA A 115 3.29 -17.02 -18.65
C ALA A 115 3.73 -15.55 -18.50
N LEU A 116 2.81 -14.61 -18.25
CA LEU A 116 3.13 -13.19 -18.05
C LEU A 116 3.81 -12.95 -16.70
N GLN A 117 3.42 -13.69 -15.65
CA GLN A 117 4.08 -13.61 -14.35
C GLN A 117 5.54 -14.09 -14.42
N TRP A 118 5.78 -15.18 -15.16
CA TRP A 118 7.12 -15.73 -15.36
C TRP A 118 8.00 -14.84 -16.24
N TYR A 119 7.45 -14.22 -17.29
CA TYR A 119 8.19 -13.30 -18.15
C TYR A 119 8.70 -12.07 -17.39
N ARG A 120 7.87 -11.46 -16.53
CA ARG A 120 8.28 -10.32 -15.68
C ARG A 120 9.40 -10.69 -14.71
N ALA A 121 9.29 -11.85 -14.05
CA ALA A 121 10.34 -12.35 -13.16
C ALA A 121 11.66 -12.62 -13.90
N PHE A 122 11.58 -13.01 -15.18
CA PHE A 122 12.75 -13.26 -16.03
C PHE A 122 13.44 -11.96 -16.47
N GLU A 123 12.69 -10.91 -16.79
CA GLU A 123 13.26 -9.57 -17.10
C GLU A 123 14.01 -8.97 -15.90
N GLU A 124 13.48 -9.12 -14.68
CA GLU A 124 14.11 -8.62 -13.45
C GLU A 124 15.45 -9.31 -13.15
N LEU A 125 15.61 -10.57 -13.56
CA LEU A 125 16.87 -11.31 -13.43
C LEU A 125 17.85 -10.99 -14.57
N PHE A 126 17.36 -10.82 -15.80
CA PHE A 126 18.21 -10.51 -16.95
C PHE A 126 18.85 -9.11 -16.84
N LEU A 127 18.13 -8.12 -16.32
CA LEU A 127 18.64 -6.74 -16.14
C LEU A 127 19.66 -6.61 -15.01
N ASN A 128 19.66 -7.51 -14.04
CA ASN A 128 20.63 -7.50 -12.93
C ASN A 128 21.98 -8.18 -13.29
N GLU A 129 22.00 -9.09 -14.26
CA GLU A 129 23.21 -9.80 -14.69
C GLU A 129 23.92 -9.10 -15.86
N LEU A 130 23.19 -8.53 -16.83
CA LEU A 130 23.79 -7.89 -18.03
C LEU A 130 24.23 -6.43 -17.84
N GLY A 131 23.90 -5.80 -16.70
CA GLY A 131 24.39 -4.45 -16.34
C GLY A 131 25.75 -4.44 -15.64
N LYS A 132 26.38 -5.61 -15.44
CA LYS A 132 27.75 -5.75 -14.89
C LYS A 132 28.69 -6.34 -15.94
N VAL A 133 28.94 -5.61 -17.03
CA VAL A 133 30.15 -5.78 -17.87
C VAL A 133 30.65 -4.39 -18.27
#